data_AF-A0A9N9UAE1-F1
#
_entry.id   AF-A0A9N9UAE1-F1
#
_cell.length_a   1.000
_cell.length_b   1.000
_cell.length_c   1.000
_cell.angle_alpha   90.00
_cell.angle_beta   90.00
_cell.angle_gamma   90.00
#
_symmetry.space_group_name_H-M   'P 1'
#
loop_
_entity.id
_entity.type
_entity.pdbx_description
1 polymer ?
#
loop_
_entity_poly.entity_id
_entity_poly.type
_entity_poly.pdbx_seq_one_letter_code
_entity_poly.pdbx_strand_id
1 'polypeptide(L)'
;MNPKVNPFVEWSIGQTGPNQWIIGSKVVCESVQHPEPKPVDVLVSWIDGNRTFYLRRRTPEDTKRKGNTEANRVGVPGVSSAVWCIGDRIFKAHAWCGGMELESANIRFVKAKVPSLPVPDIIYEEIDPGFNRSFLVTTRITGRTLEERWPNLGPHKRELLASDVASYINRLAKNTSSSFKTISGCGVFEPRLLPKPNEEHRPWLPRLLGPFKGECDMRNYMMTISNEFPPEIGHEFRFYHAELGPKNIILANNDAVAGIINWEFAAYYPSLWLITKPLLGSFDLESDPNDPRGWANLLRDKLQVSNYTEYNYTEQERIYNRWVKGML
;
A
#
# COMPACT_ATOMS: atom_id res chain seq x y z
N MET A 1 -21.75 9.86 25.43
CA MET A 1 -21.47 10.44 24.09
C MET A 1 -20.83 9.34 23.25
N ASN A 2 -21.41 9.02 22.10
CA ASN A 2 -21.02 7.90 21.26
C ASN A 2 -19.73 8.29 20.50
N PRO A 3 -18.59 7.58 20.59
CA PRO A 3 -17.38 7.91 19.83
C PRO A 3 -17.53 7.42 18.39
N LYS A 4 -18.62 7.83 17.73
CA LYS A 4 -18.84 7.59 16.31
C LYS A 4 -17.98 8.55 15.52
N VAL A 5 -17.19 7.97 14.64
CA VAL A 5 -16.18 8.62 13.85
C VAL A 5 -16.85 9.47 12.79
N ASN A 6 -16.49 10.75 12.79
CA ASN A 6 -16.83 11.70 11.74
C ASN A 6 -15.49 12.27 11.25
N PRO A 7 -15.07 12.03 9.99
CA PRO A 7 -15.75 11.31 8.90
C PRO A 7 -15.18 9.93 8.55
N PHE A 8 -15.98 9.08 7.89
CA PHE A 8 -15.51 7.86 7.22
C PHE A 8 -14.45 8.17 6.13
N VAL A 9 -13.64 7.19 5.72
CA VAL A 9 -12.55 7.45 4.75
C VAL A 9 -13.09 7.82 3.36
N GLU A 10 -14.21 7.25 2.95
CA GLU A 10 -14.90 7.58 1.69
C GLU A 10 -15.49 9.00 1.68
N TRP A 11 -15.49 9.71 2.80
CA TRP A 11 -15.91 11.11 2.90
C TRP A 11 -14.73 12.09 2.80
N SER A 12 -13.52 11.59 2.56
CA SER A 12 -12.31 12.41 2.49
C SER A 12 -12.25 13.25 1.22
N ILE A 13 -12.93 12.84 0.15
CA ILE A 13 -13.08 13.60 -1.08
C ILE A 13 -14.56 13.64 -1.48
N GLY A 14 -15.02 14.80 -1.94
CA GLY A 14 -16.34 14.87 -2.57
C GLY A 14 -16.51 16.04 -3.51
N GLN A 15 -17.35 15.80 -4.52
CA GLN A 15 -17.60 16.71 -5.62
C GLN A 15 -18.65 17.76 -5.21
N THR A 16 -18.30 19.03 -5.30
CA THR A 16 -19.14 20.17 -4.87
C THR A 16 -19.81 20.89 -6.01
N GLY A 17 -19.25 20.74 -7.21
CA GLY A 17 -19.81 21.21 -8.47
C GLY A 17 -19.26 20.37 -9.62
N PRO A 18 -19.73 20.57 -10.86
CA PRO A 18 -19.34 19.75 -12.01
C PRO A 18 -17.83 19.65 -12.21
N ASN A 19 -17.09 20.68 -11.79
CA ASN A 19 -15.68 20.85 -12.05
C ASN A 19 -14.84 21.04 -10.77
N GLN A 20 -15.40 20.77 -9.58
CA GLN A 20 -14.75 21.06 -8.30
C GLN A 20 -14.91 19.89 -7.32
N TRP A 21 -13.82 19.52 -6.66
CA TRP A 21 -13.75 18.51 -5.62
C TRP A 21 -13.02 19.04 -4.40
N ILE A 22 -13.60 18.84 -3.23
CA ILE A 22 -12.93 19.09 -1.96
C ILE A 22 -12.09 17.88 -1.60
N ILE A 23 -10.88 18.13 -1.08
CA ILE A 23 -9.96 17.11 -0.60
C ILE A 23 -9.58 17.44 0.86
N GLY A 24 -10.11 16.66 1.78
CA GLY A 24 -9.96 16.88 3.22
C GLY A 24 -10.41 18.27 3.65
N SER A 25 -9.70 18.84 4.62
CA SER A 25 -9.97 20.18 5.14
C SER A 25 -9.19 21.29 4.43
N LYS A 26 -8.17 20.96 3.61
CA LYS A 26 -7.14 21.93 3.18
C LYS A 26 -7.06 22.21 1.68
N VAL A 27 -7.54 21.30 0.83
CA VAL A 27 -7.25 21.34 -0.62
C VAL A 27 -8.55 21.27 -1.43
N VAL A 28 -8.55 21.92 -2.59
CA VAL A 28 -9.57 21.79 -3.63
C VAL A 28 -8.88 21.36 -4.93
N CYS A 29 -9.51 20.43 -5.64
CA CYS A 29 -9.21 20.13 -7.03
C CYS A 29 -10.25 20.80 -7.93
N GLU A 30 -9.80 21.53 -8.94
CA GLU A 30 -10.68 22.21 -9.90
C GLU A 30 -10.24 21.93 -11.32
N SER A 31 -11.20 21.71 -12.22
CA SER A 31 -10.93 21.60 -13.65
C SER A 31 -11.44 22.83 -14.39
N VAL A 32 -10.57 23.42 -15.19
CA VAL A 32 -10.78 24.69 -15.88
C VAL A 32 -10.60 24.46 -17.37
N GLN A 33 -11.50 25.01 -18.20
CA GLN A 33 -11.40 24.88 -19.66
C GLN A 33 -10.75 26.14 -20.23
N HIS A 34 -9.73 26.00 -21.07
CA HIS A 34 -9.13 27.18 -21.72
C HIS A 34 -10.19 27.95 -22.53
N PRO A 35 -10.24 29.31 -22.44
CA PRO A 35 -9.23 30.20 -21.86
C PRO A 35 -9.55 30.69 -20.43
N GLU A 36 -10.38 29.98 -19.65
CA GLU A 36 -10.72 30.38 -18.29
C GLU A 36 -9.47 30.62 -17.42
N PRO A 37 -9.53 31.60 -16.49
CA PRO A 37 -8.36 32.02 -15.73
C PRO A 37 -7.87 30.92 -14.78
N LYS A 38 -6.55 30.90 -14.58
CA LYS A 38 -5.90 30.03 -13.59
C LYS A 38 -6.42 30.39 -12.17
N PRO A 39 -6.75 29.39 -11.32
CA PRO A 39 -7.13 29.64 -9.94
C PRO A 39 -5.99 30.28 -9.11
N VAL A 40 -6.34 30.96 -8.02
CA VAL A 40 -5.37 31.45 -7.03
C VAL A 40 -4.82 30.30 -6.17
N ASP A 41 -3.66 30.50 -5.55
CA ASP A 41 -3.03 29.56 -4.59
C ASP A 41 -2.86 28.11 -5.09
N VAL A 42 -2.53 27.99 -6.38
CA VAL A 42 -2.24 26.71 -7.04
C VAL A 42 -0.99 26.08 -6.47
N LEU A 43 -1.13 24.83 -6.05
CA LEU A 43 -0.08 23.96 -5.54
C LEU A 43 0.55 23.13 -6.65
N VAL A 44 -0.28 22.55 -7.53
CA VAL A 44 0.14 21.77 -8.69
C VAL A 44 -0.95 21.77 -9.76
N SER A 45 -0.58 21.54 -11.01
CA SER A 45 -1.51 21.40 -12.13
C SER A 45 -1.09 20.32 -13.11
N TRP A 46 -2.06 19.74 -13.81
CA TRP A 46 -1.82 18.86 -14.95
C TRP A 46 -2.90 19.06 -16.01
N ILE A 47 -2.60 18.64 -17.23
CA ILE A 47 -3.52 18.69 -18.36
C ILE A 47 -4.11 17.29 -18.54
N ASP A 48 -5.42 17.24 -18.76
CA ASP A 48 -6.14 16.04 -19.19
C ASP A 48 -7.16 16.44 -20.27
N GLY A 49 -6.89 15.99 -21.50
CA GLY A 49 -7.64 16.39 -22.69
C GLY A 49 -7.57 17.90 -22.94
N ASN A 50 -8.74 18.55 -22.97
CA ASN A 50 -8.87 20.00 -23.20
C ASN A 50 -8.98 20.81 -21.90
N ARG A 51 -8.77 20.18 -20.74
CA ARG A 51 -8.92 20.80 -19.42
C ARG A 51 -7.59 20.83 -18.70
N THR A 52 -7.39 21.88 -17.92
CA THR A 52 -6.32 21.91 -16.93
C THR A 52 -6.93 21.69 -15.56
N PHE A 53 -6.42 20.71 -14.84
CA PHE A 53 -6.75 20.45 -13.45
C PHE A 53 -5.75 21.16 -12.54
N TYR A 54 -6.24 21.77 -11.48
CA TYR A 54 -5.46 22.48 -10.47
C TYR A 54 -5.78 21.93 -9.10
N LEU A 55 -4.74 21.60 -8.32
CA LEU A 55 -4.88 21.55 -6.86
C LEU A 55 -4.51 22.90 -6.31
N ARG A 56 -5.35 23.44 -5.44
CA ARG A 56 -5.11 24.71 -4.75
C ARG A 56 -5.48 24.61 -3.28
N ARG A 57 -4.98 25.56 -2.49
CA ARG A 57 -5.43 25.72 -1.11
C ARG A 57 -6.90 26.11 -1.08
N ARG A 58 -7.56 25.68 -0.01
CA ARG A 58 -8.92 26.12 0.29
C ARG A 58 -8.94 27.59 0.70
N THR A 59 -9.94 28.31 0.22
CA THR A 59 -10.23 29.69 0.59
C THR A 59 -11.51 29.75 1.43
N PRO A 60 -11.79 30.87 2.13
CA PRO A 60 -13.02 31.04 2.91
C PRO A 60 -14.32 30.91 2.09
N GLU A 61 -14.26 31.14 0.78
CA GLU A 61 -15.37 31.02 -0.16
C GLU A 61 -15.69 29.56 -0.52
N ASP A 62 -14.74 28.64 -0.32
CA ASP A 62 -14.96 27.23 -0.59
C ASP A 62 -16.00 26.64 0.34
N THR A 63 -16.84 25.76 -0.21
CA THR A 63 -17.90 25.14 0.58
C THR A 63 -17.33 24.26 1.69
N LYS A 64 -17.92 24.39 2.88
CA LYS A 64 -17.61 23.54 4.04
C LYS A 64 -18.30 22.18 3.95
N ARG A 65 -19.26 22.01 3.04
CA ARG A 65 -19.96 20.74 2.82
C ARG A 65 -19.06 19.77 2.07
N LYS A 66 -19.20 18.48 2.35
CA LYS A 66 -18.38 17.42 1.75
C LYS A 66 -18.67 17.17 0.26
N GLY A 67 -19.79 17.65 -0.28
CA GLY A 67 -20.20 17.35 -1.66
C GLY A 67 -20.67 15.90 -1.85
N ASN A 68 -20.79 15.45 -3.09
CA ASN A 68 -21.07 14.06 -3.47
C ASN A 68 -19.79 13.23 -3.33
N THR A 69 -19.76 12.32 -2.36
CA THR A 69 -18.59 11.49 -2.03
C THR A 69 -18.46 10.22 -2.87
N GLU A 70 -19.47 9.91 -3.67
CA GLU A 70 -19.47 8.75 -4.59
C GLU A 70 -18.94 9.10 -5.97
N ALA A 71 -19.04 10.39 -6.34
CA ALA A 71 -18.52 10.89 -7.60
C ALA A 71 -17.03 10.52 -7.74
N ASN A 72 -16.69 9.93 -8.89
CA ASN A 72 -15.32 9.54 -9.25
C ASN A 72 -14.66 8.50 -8.33
N ARG A 73 -15.37 7.94 -7.34
CA ARG A 73 -14.82 6.93 -6.45
C ARG A 73 -14.65 5.61 -7.20
N VAL A 74 -13.43 5.08 -7.19
CA VAL A 74 -13.08 3.82 -7.86
C VAL A 74 -13.21 2.66 -6.88
N GLY A 75 -12.92 2.87 -5.60
CA GLY A 75 -13.04 1.83 -4.59
C GLY A 75 -12.77 2.32 -3.17
N VAL A 76 -13.15 1.49 -2.21
CA VAL A 76 -12.90 1.66 -0.78
C VAL A 76 -12.24 0.37 -0.28
N PRO A 77 -10.91 0.22 -0.49
CA PRO A 77 -10.22 -0.99 -0.06
C PRO A 77 -10.11 -1.01 1.47
N GLY A 78 -10.91 -1.88 2.10
CA GLY A 78 -10.97 -2.00 3.55
C GLY A 78 -11.69 -0.82 4.22
N VAL A 79 -11.33 -0.50 5.46
CA VAL A 79 -11.97 0.54 6.28
C VAL A 79 -11.13 1.81 6.43
N SER A 80 -9.88 1.78 5.97
CA SER A 80 -8.88 2.83 6.20
C SER A 80 -8.48 3.56 4.93
N SER A 81 -8.92 3.11 3.75
CA SER A 81 -8.53 3.69 2.45
C SER A 81 -9.75 3.95 1.57
N ALA A 82 -9.68 5.02 0.78
CA ALA A 82 -10.57 5.23 -0.36
C ALA A 82 -9.81 5.82 -1.54
N VAL A 83 -10.23 5.48 -2.75
CA VAL A 83 -9.54 5.82 -3.99
C VAL A 83 -10.52 6.42 -4.99
N TRP A 84 -10.11 7.51 -5.64
CA TRP A 84 -10.86 8.21 -6.68
C TRP A 84 -10.01 8.37 -7.94
N CYS A 85 -10.67 8.45 -9.09
CA CYS A 85 -10.06 8.80 -10.38
C CYS A 85 -10.68 10.11 -10.87
N ILE A 86 -9.97 11.22 -10.67
CA ILE A 86 -10.41 12.56 -11.08
C ILE A 86 -9.53 12.99 -12.25
N GLY A 87 -10.14 13.18 -13.41
CA GLY A 87 -9.41 13.21 -14.68
C GLY A 87 -8.63 11.90 -14.89
N ASP A 88 -7.35 12.03 -15.23
CA ASP A 88 -6.40 10.94 -15.44
C ASP A 88 -5.46 10.67 -14.23
N ARG A 89 -5.84 11.14 -13.03
CA ARG A 89 -5.06 10.98 -11.79
C ARG A 89 -5.78 10.15 -10.75
N ILE A 90 -5.01 9.42 -9.98
CA ILE A 90 -5.48 8.65 -8.83
C ILE A 90 -5.30 9.49 -7.58
N PHE A 91 -6.40 9.68 -6.86
CA PHE A 91 -6.43 10.29 -5.55
C PHE A 91 -6.70 9.22 -4.52
N LYS A 92 -5.81 9.07 -3.55
CA LYS A 92 -5.96 8.13 -2.45
C LYS A 92 -6.03 8.93 -1.15
N ALA A 93 -7.02 8.61 -0.32
CA ALA A 93 -7.07 9.01 1.07
C ALA A 93 -6.86 7.78 1.93
N HIS A 94 -5.97 7.88 2.92
CA HIS A 94 -5.74 6.82 3.90
C HIS A 94 -5.80 7.35 5.32
N ALA A 95 -6.24 6.51 6.25
CA ALA A 95 -6.25 6.80 7.67
C ALA A 95 -4.81 6.98 8.19
N TRP A 96 -4.53 8.10 8.83
CA TRP A 96 -3.19 8.45 9.24
C TRP A 96 -3.11 8.73 10.74
N CYS A 97 -2.04 8.23 11.36
CA CYS A 97 -1.64 8.55 12.73
C CYS A 97 -0.19 9.04 12.75
N GLY A 98 0.17 9.80 13.80
CA GLY A 98 1.52 10.31 13.95
C GLY A 98 2.55 9.17 13.98
N GLY A 99 3.64 9.33 13.23
CA GLY A 99 4.69 8.32 13.09
C GLY A 99 4.45 7.28 11.98
N MET A 100 3.32 7.32 11.27
CA MET A 100 3.12 6.47 10.11
C MET A 100 3.87 7.01 8.89
N GLU A 101 4.58 6.13 8.19
CA GLU A 101 5.27 6.46 6.93
C GLU A 101 4.24 6.81 5.84
N LEU A 102 4.57 7.79 4.99
CA LEU A 102 3.74 8.11 3.85
C LEU A 102 4.03 7.16 2.69
N GLU A 103 2.99 6.70 2.00
CA GLU A 103 3.13 5.89 0.78
C GLU A 103 4.05 6.56 -0.26
N SER A 104 4.00 7.88 -0.37
CA SER A 104 4.86 8.68 -1.23
C SER A 104 6.35 8.62 -0.84
N ALA A 105 6.69 8.54 0.45
CA ALA A 105 8.07 8.35 0.90
C ALA A 105 8.59 6.97 0.45
N ASN A 106 7.76 5.94 0.58
CA ASN A 106 8.06 4.59 0.10
C ASN A 106 8.23 4.54 -1.43
N ILE A 107 7.33 5.16 -2.20
CA ILE A 107 7.43 5.24 -3.66
C ILE A 107 8.74 5.94 -4.08
N ARG A 108 9.10 7.08 -3.45
CA ARG A 108 10.36 7.79 -3.74
C ARG A 108 11.57 6.91 -3.47
N PHE A 109 11.57 6.19 -2.36
CA PHE A 109 12.64 5.26 -2.02
C PHE A 109 12.78 4.15 -3.05
N VAL A 110 11.67 3.53 -3.46
CA VAL A 110 11.66 2.47 -4.48
C VAL A 110 12.22 2.99 -5.80
N LYS A 111 11.78 4.16 -6.28
CA LYS A 111 12.34 4.77 -7.50
C LYS A 111 13.85 5.00 -7.40
N ALA A 112 14.33 5.47 -6.26
CA ALA A 112 15.74 5.74 -6.05
C ALA A 112 16.59 4.45 -5.97
N LYS A 113 16.09 3.40 -5.32
CA LYS A 113 16.85 2.16 -5.05
C LYS A 113 16.68 1.09 -6.12
N VAL A 114 15.53 1.06 -6.79
CA VAL A 114 15.17 0.05 -7.78
C VAL A 114 14.48 0.74 -8.97
N PRO A 115 15.20 1.58 -9.75
CA PRO A 115 14.60 2.45 -10.77
C PRO A 115 13.90 1.71 -11.92
N SER A 116 14.21 0.43 -12.12
CA SER A 116 13.51 -0.37 -13.13
C SER A 116 12.20 -1.00 -12.60
N LEU A 117 11.90 -0.88 -11.31
CA LEU A 117 10.63 -1.33 -10.75
C LEU A 117 9.61 -0.21 -11.02
N PRO A 118 8.60 -0.45 -11.87
CA PRO A 118 7.64 0.58 -12.21
C PRO A 118 6.70 0.85 -11.02
N VAL A 119 6.64 2.11 -10.61
CA VAL A 119 5.76 2.63 -9.55
C VAL A 119 5.18 3.96 -10.01
N PRO A 120 4.03 4.40 -9.48
CA PRO A 120 3.38 5.59 -10.00
C PRO A 120 4.19 6.87 -9.75
N ASP A 121 4.03 7.89 -10.60
CA ASP A 121 4.55 9.23 -10.35
C ASP A 121 3.71 9.97 -9.32
N ILE A 122 4.38 10.56 -8.34
CA ILE A 122 3.75 11.36 -7.29
C ILE A 122 3.54 12.76 -7.84
N ILE A 123 2.31 13.22 -7.81
CA ILE A 123 1.92 14.57 -8.22
C ILE A 123 1.76 15.47 -6.99
N TYR A 124 1.17 14.94 -5.92
CA TYR A 124 0.92 15.70 -4.71
C TYR A 124 0.79 14.79 -3.49
N GLU A 125 1.14 15.30 -2.31
CA GLU A 125 0.93 14.66 -1.02
C GLU A 125 0.50 15.70 0.02
N GLU A 126 -0.34 15.31 0.98
CA GLU A 126 -0.72 16.18 2.11
C GLU A 126 -1.14 15.32 3.30
N ILE A 127 -0.75 15.73 4.51
CA ILE A 127 -1.32 15.20 5.75
C ILE A 127 -2.39 16.15 6.23
N ASP A 128 -3.55 15.62 6.59
CA ASP A 128 -4.61 16.32 7.27
C ASP A 128 -4.80 15.76 8.69
N PRO A 129 -4.12 16.34 9.69
CA PRO A 129 -4.25 15.89 11.08
C PRO A 129 -5.67 16.03 11.62
N GLY A 130 -6.43 17.04 11.16
CA GLY A 130 -7.80 17.26 11.60
C GLY A 130 -8.75 16.13 11.17
N PHE A 131 -8.42 15.44 10.08
CA PHE A 131 -9.18 14.30 9.57
C PHE A 131 -8.52 12.95 9.90
N ASN A 132 -7.33 12.94 10.51
CA ASN A 132 -6.47 11.76 10.60
C ASN A 132 -6.32 11.11 9.21
N ARG A 133 -5.91 11.89 8.22
CA ARG A 133 -5.74 11.41 6.83
C ARG A 133 -4.39 11.78 6.25
N SER A 134 -3.85 10.90 5.44
CA SER A 134 -2.88 11.22 4.40
C SER A 134 -3.62 11.22 3.06
N PHE A 135 -3.23 12.13 2.18
CA PHE A 135 -3.69 12.22 0.81
C PHE A 135 -2.50 12.05 -0.12
N LEU A 136 -2.68 11.24 -1.15
CA LEU A 136 -1.69 11.00 -2.18
C LEU A 136 -2.36 11.13 -3.55
N VAL A 137 -1.79 11.95 -4.42
CA VAL A 137 -2.19 12.10 -5.82
C VAL A 137 -1.08 11.58 -6.70
N THR A 138 -1.41 10.67 -7.60
CA THR A 138 -0.45 10.04 -8.50
C THR A 138 -0.94 9.98 -9.94
N THR A 139 -0.02 9.76 -10.88
CA THR A 139 -0.36 9.30 -12.22
C THR A 139 -1.06 7.96 -12.17
N ARG A 140 -2.11 7.78 -12.99
CA ARG A 140 -2.74 6.47 -13.15
C ARG A 140 -1.84 5.55 -13.98
N ILE A 141 -1.52 4.37 -13.45
CA ILE A 141 -0.89 3.32 -14.23
C ILE A 141 -1.95 2.66 -15.12
N THR A 142 -1.74 2.71 -16.44
CA THR A 142 -2.66 2.11 -17.41
C THR A 142 -2.47 0.59 -17.45
N GLY A 143 -3.57 -0.15 -17.34
CA GLY A 143 -3.54 -1.60 -17.39
C GLY A 143 -4.67 -2.23 -16.59
N ARG A 144 -4.51 -3.52 -16.32
CA ARG A 144 -5.37 -4.30 -15.42
C ARG A 144 -4.51 -5.02 -14.39
N THR A 145 -5.09 -5.33 -13.25
CA THR A 145 -4.38 -6.09 -12.22
C THR A 145 -4.00 -7.48 -12.71
N LEU A 146 -2.97 -8.07 -12.11
CA LEU A 146 -2.60 -9.48 -12.33
C LEU A 146 -3.80 -10.39 -12.01
N GLU A 147 -4.53 -10.06 -10.95
CA GLU A 147 -5.80 -10.70 -10.57
C GLU A 147 -6.77 -10.80 -11.77
N GLU A 148 -7.07 -9.68 -12.42
CA GLU A 148 -8.02 -9.63 -13.54
C GLU A 148 -7.50 -10.29 -14.82
N ARG A 149 -6.17 -10.30 -15.01
CA ARG A 149 -5.55 -10.86 -16.23
C ARG A 149 -5.27 -12.35 -16.11
N TRP A 150 -5.09 -12.87 -14.89
CA TRP A 150 -4.64 -14.23 -14.63
C TRP A 150 -5.32 -15.33 -15.44
N PRO A 151 -6.67 -15.35 -15.59
CA PRO A 151 -7.35 -16.40 -16.34
C PRO A 151 -6.96 -16.47 -17.83
N ASN A 152 -6.46 -15.36 -18.39
CA ASN A 152 -6.10 -15.24 -19.80
C ASN A 152 -4.59 -15.42 -20.05
N LEU A 153 -3.78 -15.57 -19.00
CA LEU A 153 -2.33 -15.74 -19.13
C LEU A 153 -1.99 -17.22 -19.34
N GLY A 154 -1.28 -17.52 -20.43
CA GLY A 154 -0.73 -18.85 -20.67
C GLY A 154 0.37 -19.23 -19.66
N PRO A 155 0.65 -20.53 -19.44
CA PRO A 155 1.59 -21.00 -18.42
C PRO A 155 2.98 -20.36 -18.51
N HIS A 156 3.56 -20.29 -19.71
CA HIS A 156 4.86 -19.67 -19.93
C HIS A 156 4.89 -18.19 -19.51
N LYS A 157 3.80 -17.46 -19.74
CA LYS A 157 3.73 -16.04 -19.37
C LYS A 157 3.60 -15.85 -17.85
N ARG A 158 2.85 -16.72 -17.18
CA ARG A 158 2.75 -16.74 -15.70
C ARG A 158 4.13 -16.97 -15.07
N GLU A 159 4.93 -17.88 -15.62
CA GLU A 159 6.30 -18.16 -15.19
C GLU A 159 7.24 -16.95 -15.36
N LEU A 160 7.16 -16.26 -16.50
CA LEU A 160 7.94 -15.04 -16.74
C LEU A 160 7.56 -13.93 -15.76
N LEU A 161 6.25 -13.71 -15.54
CA LEU A 161 5.76 -12.70 -14.60
C LEU A 161 6.19 -12.99 -13.15
N ALA A 162 6.11 -14.25 -12.72
CA ALA A 162 6.60 -14.65 -11.41
C ALA A 162 8.11 -14.39 -11.27
N SER A 163 8.87 -14.64 -12.33
CA SER A 163 10.32 -14.39 -12.36
C SER A 163 10.64 -12.89 -12.29
N ASP A 164 9.91 -12.06 -13.04
CA ASP A 164 10.06 -10.59 -13.02
C ASP A 164 9.76 -10.02 -11.63
N VAL A 165 8.64 -10.43 -11.03
CA VAL A 165 8.24 -9.95 -9.70
C VAL A 165 9.20 -10.46 -8.61
N ALA A 166 9.65 -11.71 -8.67
CA ALA A 166 10.68 -12.21 -7.76
C ALA A 166 11.97 -11.41 -7.88
N SER A 167 12.41 -11.07 -9.09
CA SER A 167 13.57 -10.21 -9.33
C SER A 167 13.43 -8.83 -8.68
N TYR A 168 12.24 -8.22 -8.76
CA TYR A 168 11.95 -6.97 -8.07
C TYR A 168 12.01 -7.10 -6.55
N ILE A 169 11.38 -8.14 -5.98
CA ILE A 169 11.42 -8.41 -4.53
C ILE A 169 12.87 -8.55 -4.06
N ASN A 170 13.67 -9.35 -4.76
CA ASN A 170 15.07 -9.57 -4.40
C ASN A 170 15.90 -8.28 -4.42
N ARG A 171 15.65 -7.39 -5.38
CA ARG A 171 16.35 -6.11 -5.48
C ARG A 171 15.93 -5.12 -4.39
N LEU A 172 14.65 -5.10 -4.03
CA LEU A 172 14.19 -4.33 -2.87
C LEU A 172 14.85 -4.84 -1.59
N ALA A 173 14.87 -6.16 -1.42
CA ALA A 173 15.38 -6.84 -0.24
C ALA A 173 16.90 -6.77 -0.03
N LYS A 174 17.65 -6.27 -1.02
CA LYS A 174 19.06 -5.87 -0.87
C LYS A 174 19.22 -4.59 -0.04
N ASN A 175 18.16 -3.81 0.14
CA ASN A 175 18.17 -2.69 1.06
C ASN A 175 17.85 -3.23 2.45
N THR A 176 18.84 -3.24 3.33
CA THR A 176 18.75 -3.81 4.67
C THR A 176 18.77 -2.75 5.76
N SER A 177 18.32 -3.16 6.95
CA SER A 177 18.33 -2.39 8.18
C SER A 177 18.65 -3.35 9.33
N SER A 178 19.36 -2.88 10.34
CA SER A 178 19.57 -3.64 11.58
C SER A 178 18.32 -3.70 12.46
N SER A 179 17.24 -3.00 12.10
CA SER A 179 16.06 -2.76 12.93
C SER A 179 14.76 -2.92 12.14
N PHE A 180 13.71 -3.38 12.81
CA PHE A 180 12.33 -3.40 12.30
C PHE A 180 11.74 -2.00 12.40
N LYS A 181 11.60 -1.30 11.27
CA LYS A 181 11.19 0.10 11.20
C LYS A 181 10.79 0.51 9.79
N THR A 182 10.13 1.66 9.66
CA THR A 182 9.91 2.34 8.38
C THR A 182 11.20 2.99 7.88
N ILE A 183 11.19 3.57 6.68
CA ILE A 183 12.34 4.26 6.09
C ILE A 183 12.78 5.44 6.97
N SER A 184 11.81 6.20 7.47
CA SER A 184 11.99 7.34 8.37
C SER A 184 12.30 6.91 9.82
N GLY A 185 12.37 5.61 10.09
CA GLY A 185 12.76 5.05 11.37
C GLY A 185 11.63 4.95 12.40
N CYS A 186 10.38 5.01 11.97
CA CYS A 186 9.21 4.90 12.83
C CYS A 186 8.70 3.45 12.95
N GLY A 187 7.64 3.25 13.73
CA GLY A 187 6.96 1.96 13.87
C GLY A 187 6.23 1.56 12.58
N VAL A 188 6.04 0.25 12.41
CA VAL A 188 5.51 -0.36 11.18
C VAL A 188 4.08 -0.85 11.41
N PHE A 189 3.20 -0.67 10.43
CA PHE A 189 1.89 -1.31 10.46
C PHE A 189 2.01 -2.78 10.04
N GLU A 190 1.85 -3.69 11.00
CA GLU A 190 1.75 -5.13 10.74
C GLU A 190 0.64 -5.73 11.62
N PRO A 191 -0.61 -5.77 11.13
CA PRO A 191 -1.77 -6.13 11.93
C PRO A 191 -1.71 -7.54 12.48
N ARG A 192 -0.99 -8.45 11.80
CA ARG A 192 -0.81 -9.83 12.28
C ARG A 192 0.03 -9.93 13.53
N LEU A 193 0.90 -8.96 13.78
CA LEU A 193 1.76 -8.94 14.95
C LEU A 193 1.19 -8.08 16.07
N LEU A 194 0.08 -7.38 15.86
CA LEU A 194 -0.50 -6.51 16.88
C LEU A 194 -1.40 -7.30 17.83
N PRO A 195 -1.37 -7.02 19.15
CA PRO A 195 -2.32 -7.60 20.08
C PRO A 195 -3.74 -7.16 19.73
N LYS A 196 -4.75 -7.89 20.21
CA LYS A 196 -6.16 -7.50 20.04
C LYS A 196 -6.36 -6.04 20.50
N PRO A 197 -7.05 -5.21 19.71
CA PRO A 197 -7.33 -3.84 20.11
C PRO A 197 -8.16 -3.83 21.40
N ASN A 198 -7.89 -2.86 22.27
CA ASN A 198 -8.77 -2.59 23.40
C ASN A 198 -10.10 -1.97 22.90
N GLU A 199 -11.12 -1.92 23.75
CA GLU A 199 -12.46 -1.42 23.38
C GLU A 199 -12.46 0.05 22.93
N GLU A 200 -11.48 0.83 23.37
CA GLU A 200 -11.32 2.25 23.02
C GLU A 200 -10.69 2.48 21.64
N HIS A 201 -10.04 1.46 21.08
CA HIS A 201 -9.33 1.59 19.81
C HIS A 201 -10.30 1.68 18.64
N ARG A 202 -10.12 2.72 17.83
CA ARG A 202 -10.94 2.97 16.65
C ARG A 202 -10.48 2.03 15.51
N PRO A 203 -11.35 1.14 14.97
CA PRO A 203 -10.92 0.11 14.01
C PRO A 203 -10.28 0.63 12.72
N TRP A 204 -10.61 1.86 12.30
CA TRP A 204 -10.06 2.49 11.09
C TRP A 204 -8.71 3.17 11.32
N LEU A 205 -8.30 3.42 12.57
CA LEU A 205 -7.05 4.11 12.88
C LEU A 205 -5.90 3.09 12.95
N PRO A 206 -4.85 3.22 12.14
CA PRO A 206 -3.73 2.28 12.18
C PRO A 206 -3.01 2.28 13.54
N ARG A 207 -2.55 1.11 13.96
CA ARG A 207 -1.61 0.95 15.09
C ARG A 207 -0.25 0.56 14.55
N LEU A 208 0.79 1.19 15.07
CA LEU A 208 2.16 0.91 14.65
C LEU A 208 2.84 0.01 15.67
N LEU A 209 3.68 -0.88 15.17
CA LEU A 209 4.47 -1.83 15.93
C LEU A 209 5.94 -1.40 15.90
N GLY A 210 6.61 -1.44 17.06
CA GLY A 210 8.01 -1.04 17.18
C GLY A 210 8.19 0.49 17.09
N PRO A 211 9.36 0.97 16.62
CA PRO A 211 10.43 0.20 15.98
C PRO A 211 11.15 -0.74 16.97
N PHE A 212 11.67 -1.87 16.47
CA PHE A 212 12.53 -2.76 17.26
C PHE A 212 13.98 -2.59 16.83
N LYS A 213 14.91 -2.41 17.78
CA LYS A 213 16.29 -2.02 17.44
C LYS A 213 17.06 -3.13 16.75
N GLY A 214 16.67 -4.38 16.96
CA GLY A 214 17.23 -5.53 16.27
C GLY A 214 16.50 -6.81 16.59
N GLU A 215 17.13 -7.93 16.24
CA GLU A 215 16.56 -9.26 16.37
C GLU A 215 16.10 -9.58 17.79
N CYS A 216 16.92 -9.34 18.81
CA CYS A 216 16.57 -9.68 20.20
C CYS A 216 15.29 -8.98 20.65
N ASP A 217 15.15 -7.69 20.36
CA ASP A 217 13.96 -6.90 20.72
C ASP A 217 12.69 -7.47 20.05
N MET A 218 12.76 -7.75 18.74
CA MET A 218 11.63 -8.29 18.01
C MET A 218 11.31 -9.73 18.42
N ARG A 219 12.32 -10.57 18.66
CA ARG A 219 12.14 -11.95 19.13
C ARG A 219 11.47 -11.97 20.51
N ASN A 220 11.93 -11.10 21.43
CA ASN A 220 11.31 -10.94 22.74
C ASN A 220 9.85 -10.55 22.62
N TYR A 221 9.52 -9.58 21.76
CA TYR A 221 8.14 -9.23 21.48
C TYR A 221 7.33 -10.40 20.91
N MET A 222 7.85 -11.12 19.92
CA MET A 222 7.15 -12.25 19.29
C MET A 222 6.88 -13.40 20.27
N MET A 223 7.74 -13.59 21.29
CA MET A 223 7.49 -14.53 22.40
C MET A 223 6.35 -14.09 23.32
N THR A 224 6.03 -12.80 23.40
CA THR A 224 4.92 -12.31 24.25
C THR A 224 3.54 -12.49 23.62
N ILE A 225 3.46 -12.69 22.31
CA ILE A 225 2.19 -12.72 21.56
C ILE A 225 1.82 -14.13 21.10
N SER A 226 2.60 -15.16 21.43
CA SER A 226 2.33 -16.56 21.11
C SER A 226 2.87 -17.50 22.18
N ASN A 227 2.15 -18.59 22.43
CA ASN A 227 2.59 -19.69 23.30
C ASN A 227 3.64 -20.61 22.64
N GLU A 228 3.96 -20.37 21.37
CA GLU A 228 4.90 -21.15 20.59
C GLU A 228 6.18 -20.35 20.37
N PHE A 229 7.30 -21.04 20.13
CA PHE A 229 8.56 -20.36 19.84
C PHE A 229 8.48 -19.65 18.49
N PRO A 230 8.94 -18.37 18.38
CA PRO A 230 8.88 -17.65 17.12
C PRO A 230 9.81 -18.26 16.07
N PRO A 231 9.44 -18.18 14.78
CA PRO A 231 10.34 -18.55 13.70
C PRO A 231 11.59 -17.64 13.67
N GLU A 232 12.63 -18.08 12.96
CA GLU A 232 13.84 -17.30 12.82
C GLU A 232 13.56 -16.04 11.97
N ILE A 233 13.88 -14.88 12.52
CA ILE A 233 13.63 -13.58 11.86
C ILE A 233 14.86 -13.03 11.13
N GLY A 234 16.06 -13.55 11.47
CA GLY A 234 17.35 -13.11 10.95
C GLY A 234 17.90 -11.85 11.63
N HIS A 235 19.20 -11.62 11.48
CA HIS A 235 19.89 -10.44 12.05
C HIS A 235 19.61 -9.15 11.25
N GLU A 236 19.31 -9.27 9.96
CA GLU A 236 19.01 -8.15 9.07
C GLU A 236 17.54 -8.14 8.64
N PHE A 237 16.94 -6.96 8.69
CA PHE A 237 15.61 -6.66 8.19
C PHE A 237 15.72 -6.15 6.75
N ARG A 238 14.83 -6.58 5.88
CA ARG A 238 14.86 -6.32 4.44
C ARG A 238 13.68 -5.46 4.04
N PHE A 239 13.93 -4.48 3.16
CA PHE A 239 12.85 -3.64 2.65
C PHE A 239 11.85 -4.47 1.84
N TYR A 240 10.59 -4.47 2.24
CA TYR A 240 9.54 -5.30 1.67
C TYR A 240 8.20 -4.54 1.60
N HIS A 241 7.37 -4.84 0.60
CA HIS A 241 6.12 -4.13 0.29
C HIS A 241 4.99 -4.37 1.31
N ALA A 242 5.02 -5.49 2.03
CA ALA A 242 4.03 -5.94 3.03
C ALA A 242 2.61 -6.27 2.52
N GLU A 243 2.09 -5.49 1.56
CA GLU A 243 0.79 -5.67 0.90
C GLU A 243 0.89 -6.21 -0.53
N LEU A 244 2.02 -6.82 -0.90
CA LEU A 244 2.14 -7.37 -2.25
C LEU A 244 1.07 -8.47 -2.45
N GLY A 245 0.50 -8.51 -3.64
CA GLY A 245 -0.55 -9.45 -4.03
C GLY A 245 -0.99 -9.21 -5.48
N PRO A 246 -1.76 -10.13 -6.08
CA PRO A 246 -2.14 -10.04 -7.50
C PRO A 246 -2.97 -8.78 -7.81
N LYS A 247 -3.73 -8.27 -6.82
CA LYS A 247 -4.51 -7.02 -6.95
C LYS A 247 -3.66 -5.74 -6.98
N ASN A 248 -2.41 -5.82 -6.55
CA ASN A 248 -1.49 -4.67 -6.46
C ASN A 248 -0.40 -4.65 -7.55
N ILE A 249 -0.45 -5.62 -8.46
CA ILE A 249 0.44 -5.70 -9.63
C ILE A 249 -0.38 -5.34 -10.87
N ILE A 250 -0.01 -4.28 -11.58
CA ILE A 250 -0.68 -3.83 -12.80
C ILE A 250 0.09 -4.34 -14.01
N LEU A 251 -0.60 -4.99 -14.93
CA LEU A 251 -0.09 -5.44 -16.21
C LEU A 251 -0.54 -4.49 -17.34
N ALA A 252 0.39 -4.16 -18.23
CA ALA A 252 0.09 -3.48 -19.47
C ALA A 252 -0.66 -4.40 -20.45
N ASN A 253 -1.15 -3.85 -21.56
CA ASN A 253 -1.87 -4.61 -22.58
C ASN A 253 -1.03 -5.73 -23.22
N ASN A 254 0.30 -5.62 -23.19
CA ASN A 254 1.25 -6.64 -23.64
C ASN A 254 1.65 -7.64 -22.51
N ASP A 255 0.89 -7.64 -21.41
CA ASP A 255 1.10 -8.47 -20.23
C ASP A 255 2.48 -8.29 -19.56
N ALA A 256 3.18 -7.17 -19.80
CA ALA A 256 4.36 -6.79 -19.01
C ALA A 256 3.93 -6.13 -17.70
N VAL A 257 4.74 -6.24 -16.64
CA VAL A 257 4.51 -5.49 -15.39
C VAL A 257 4.63 -3.99 -15.69
N ALA A 258 3.50 -3.29 -15.62
CA ALA A 258 3.39 -1.85 -15.85
C ALA A 258 3.52 -1.05 -14.56
N GLY A 259 3.30 -1.68 -13.41
CA GLY A 259 3.35 -1.00 -12.12
C GLY A 259 3.08 -1.90 -10.93
N ILE A 260 3.65 -1.53 -9.78
CA ILE A 260 3.25 -2.04 -8.46
C ILE A 260 2.74 -0.85 -7.64
N ILE A 261 1.59 -1.01 -6.98
CA ILE A 261 0.87 0.04 -6.24
C ILE A 261 0.60 -0.37 -4.79
N ASN A 262 0.11 0.55 -3.96
CA ASN A 262 -0.18 0.37 -2.53
C ASN A 262 1.07 0.13 -1.68
N TRP A 263 2.02 1.07 -1.76
CA TRP A 263 3.29 1.02 -1.02
C TRP A 263 3.19 1.51 0.43
N GLU A 264 1.97 1.60 0.96
CA GLU A 264 1.64 2.26 2.23
C GLU A 264 2.34 1.65 3.44
N PHE A 265 2.40 0.32 3.48
CA PHE A 265 3.01 -0.40 4.59
C PHE A 265 4.38 -0.97 4.25
N ALA A 266 5.05 -0.44 3.20
CA ALA A 266 6.42 -0.86 2.93
C ALA A 266 7.37 -0.39 4.04
N ALA A 267 8.23 -1.30 4.50
CA ALA A 267 9.15 -1.08 5.62
C ALA A 267 10.26 -2.14 5.62
N TYR A 268 11.14 -2.11 6.63
CA TYR A 268 12.13 -3.16 6.86
C TYR A 268 11.53 -4.28 7.71
N TYR A 269 11.31 -5.45 7.08
CA TYR A 269 10.69 -6.63 7.68
C TYR A 269 11.71 -7.77 7.88
N PRO A 270 11.44 -8.74 8.76
CA PRO A 270 12.25 -9.96 8.86
C PRO A 270 12.41 -10.66 7.51
N SER A 271 13.54 -11.33 7.29
CA SER A 271 13.75 -12.09 6.05
C SER A 271 12.66 -13.15 5.82
N LEU A 272 12.12 -13.71 6.91
CA LEU A 272 11.00 -14.64 6.87
C LEU A 272 9.75 -14.09 6.15
N TRP A 273 9.47 -12.77 6.21
CA TRP A 273 8.27 -12.20 5.60
C TRP A 273 8.25 -12.36 4.09
N LEU A 274 9.42 -12.36 3.45
CA LEU A 274 9.53 -12.58 2.01
C LEU A 274 9.08 -13.99 1.62
N ILE A 275 9.19 -14.94 2.55
CA ILE A 275 8.85 -16.34 2.38
C ILE A 275 7.38 -16.60 2.75
N THR A 276 6.95 -16.06 3.89
CA THR A 276 5.66 -16.41 4.50
C THR A 276 4.52 -15.52 4.07
N LYS A 277 4.76 -14.29 3.59
CA LYS A 277 3.67 -13.42 3.09
C LYS A 277 2.94 -14.04 1.88
N PRO A 278 3.62 -14.65 0.89
CA PRO A 278 2.94 -15.41 -0.16
C PRO A 278 2.06 -16.56 0.35
N LEU A 279 2.21 -17.02 1.59
CA LEU A 279 1.35 -18.05 2.20
C LEU A 279 -0.01 -17.52 2.67
N LEU A 280 -0.19 -16.21 2.70
CA LEU A 280 -1.44 -15.59 3.14
C LEU A 280 -2.44 -15.48 1.99
N GLY A 281 -3.72 -15.48 2.33
CA GLY A 281 -4.83 -15.36 1.37
C GLY A 281 -4.82 -14.05 0.57
N SER A 282 -4.05 -13.04 0.96
CA SER A 282 -3.88 -11.81 0.17
C SER A 282 -3.13 -12.04 -1.16
N PHE A 283 -2.47 -13.19 -1.32
CA PHE A 283 -1.84 -13.62 -2.57
C PHE A 283 -2.72 -14.58 -3.38
N ASP A 284 -3.86 -14.98 -2.84
CA ASP A 284 -4.77 -15.88 -3.53
C ASP A 284 -5.48 -15.15 -4.68
N LEU A 285 -5.73 -15.89 -5.75
CA LEU A 285 -6.48 -15.45 -6.91
C LEU A 285 -7.94 -15.77 -6.69
N GLU A 286 -8.77 -14.73 -6.57
CA GLU A 286 -10.22 -14.87 -6.59
C GLU A 286 -10.72 -15.16 -8.01
N SER A 287 -9.98 -14.72 -9.02
CA SER A 287 -10.27 -14.94 -10.44
C SER A 287 -10.04 -16.37 -10.92
N ASP A 288 -9.37 -17.21 -10.14
CA ASP A 288 -9.14 -18.63 -10.45
C ASP A 288 -9.47 -19.53 -9.25
N PRO A 289 -10.78 -19.78 -8.96
CA PRO A 289 -11.19 -20.57 -7.80
C PRO A 289 -10.73 -22.03 -7.82
N ASN A 290 -10.32 -22.55 -8.99
CA ASN A 290 -9.82 -23.92 -9.13
C ASN A 290 -8.34 -24.04 -8.73
N ASP A 291 -7.56 -22.97 -8.90
CA ASP A 291 -6.19 -22.85 -8.44
C ASP A 291 -5.94 -21.47 -7.80
N PRO A 292 -6.57 -21.18 -6.65
CA PRO A 292 -6.46 -19.87 -6.02
C PRO A 292 -5.02 -19.57 -5.58
N ARG A 293 -4.19 -20.61 -5.41
CA ARG A 293 -2.80 -20.50 -4.98
C ARG A 293 -1.80 -20.48 -6.14
N GLY A 294 -2.25 -20.52 -7.38
CA GLY A 294 -1.39 -20.63 -8.56
C GLY A 294 -0.32 -19.55 -8.63
N TRP A 295 -0.71 -18.29 -8.43
CA TRP A 295 0.23 -17.16 -8.37
C TRP A 295 1.19 -17.28 -7.18
N ALA A 296 0.65 -17.51 -5.98
CA ALA A 296 1.41 -17.58 -4.75
C ALA A 296 2.49 -18.67 -4.81
N ASN A 297 2.15 -19.84 -5.34
CA ASN A 297 3.05 -20.97 -5.51
C ASN A 297 4.16 -20.66 -6.52
N LEU A 298 3.81 -20.15 -7.71
CA LEU A 298 4.80 -19.79 -8.73
C LEU A 298 5.79 -18.72 -8.22
N LEU A 299 5.29 -17.67 -7.56
CA LEU A 299 6.15 -16.63 -7.01
C LEU A 299 7.12 -17.19 -5.95
N ARG A 300 6.62 -18.07 -5.06
CA ARG A 300 7.45 -18.70 -4.03
C ARG A 300 8.56 -19.54 -4.65
N ASP A 301 8.25 -20.33 -5.67
CA ASP A 301 9.23 -21.18 -6.34
C ASP A 301 10.36 -20.33 -6.97
N LYS A 302 10.04 -19.15 -7.53
CA LYS A 302 11.05 -18.20 -8.03
C LYS A 302 11.88 -17.54 -6.93
N LEU A 303 11.28 -17.24 -5.78
CA LEU A 303 11.99 -16.68 -4.63
C LEU A 303 12.95 -17.69 -3.99
N GLN A 304 12.61 -18.99 -3.97
CA GLN A 304 13.48 -20.05 -3.47
C GLN A 304 14.78 -20.18 -4.26
N VAL A 305 14.71 -20.08 -5.59
CA VAL A 305 15.87 -20.22 -6.48
C VAL A 305 16.88 -19.07 -6.32
N SER A 306 16.46 -17.93 -5.78
CA SER A 306 17.18 -16.65 -5.89
C SER A 306 17.96 -16.20 -4.64
N ASN A 307 18.63 -17.14 -3.95
CA ASN A 307 19.60 -16.94 -2.84
C ASN A 307 19.07 -16.77 -1.41
N TYR A 308 17.79 -17.06 -1.10
CA TYR A 308 17.36 -17.22 0.31
C TYR A 308 17.62 -18.64 0.83
N THR A 309 18.74 -19.25 0.40
CA THR A 309 19.14 -20.62 0.73
C THR A 309 19.49 -20.83 2.20
N GLU A 310 19.59 -19.76 3.00
CA GLU A 310 19.78 -19.85 4.45
C GLU A 310 18.56 -20.40 5.19
N TYR A 311 17.38 -20.39 4.56
CA TYR A 311 16.15 -20.87 5.17
C TYR A 311 15.59 -22.09 4.44
N ASN A 312 15.41 -23.19 5.18
CA ASN A 312 14.55 -24.28 4.70
C ASN A 312 13.10 -23.76 4.70
N TYR A 313 12.61 -23.34 3.53
CA TYR A 313 11.28 -22.72 3.36
C TYR A 313 10.17 -23.55 3.98
N THR A 314 10.17 -24.86 3.74
CA THR A 314 9.15 -25.78 4.24
C THR A 314 9.17 -25.85 5.77
N GLU A 315 10.37 -25.86 6.37
CA GLU A 315 10.50 -25.89 7.82
C GLU A 315 10.10 -24.56 8.47
N GLN A 316 10.53 -23.43 7.89
CA GLN A 316 10.15 -22.10 8.38
C GLN A 316 8.65 -21.84 8.22
N GLU A 317 8.03 -22.31 7.14
CA GLU A 317 6.57 -22.30 6.97
C GLU A 317 5.89 -23.12 8.08
N ARG A 318 6.38 -24.34 8.36
CA ARG A 318 5.82 -25.20 9.40
C ARG A 318 5.91 -24.54 10.78
N ILE A 319 7.06 -23.94 11.11
CA ILE A 319 7.27 -23.22 12.37
C ILE A 319 6.37 -21.99 12.42
N TYR A 320 6.32 -21.18 11.36
CA TYR A 320 5.46 -20.00 11.30
C TYR A 320 3.98 -20.36 11.46
N ASN A 321 3.49 -21.39 10.77
CA ASN A 321 2.11 -21.84 10.89
C ASN A 321 1.77 -22.33 12.29
N ARG A 322 2.70 -23.01 12.97
CA ARG A 322 2.56 -23.37 14.38
C ARG A 322 2.52 -22.14 15.27
N TRP A 323 3.47 -21.23 15.08
CA TRP A 323 3.58 -19.99 15.85
C TRP A 323 2.32 -19.13 15.76
N VAL A 324 1.76 -18.99 14.56
CA VAL A 324 0.51 -18.27 14.30
C VAL A 324 -0.68 -18.93 15.00
N LYS A 325 -0.76 -20.26 15.03
CA LYS A 325 -1.82 -20.99 15.76
C LYS A 325 -1.72 -20.81 17.28
N GLY A 326 -0.52 -20.55 17.80
CA GLY A 326 -0.26 -20.28 19.21
C GLY A 326 -0.50 -18.84 19.66
N MET A 327 -0.86 -17.92 18.74
CA MET A 327 -1.01 -16.50 19.06
C MET A 327 -2.18 -16.22 20.01
N LEU A 328 -1.98 -15.27 20.94
CA LEU A 328 -2.88 -14.92 22.05
C LEU A 328 -4.01 -13.92 21.67
#